data_AF-A0A7X5IFU5-F1
#
_entry.id   AF-A0A7X5IFU5-F1
#
_cell.length_a   1.000
_cell.length_b   1.000
_cell.length_c   1.000
_cell.angle_alpha   90.00
_cell.angle_beta   90.00
_cell.angle_gamma   90.00
#
_symmetry.space_group_name_H-M   'P 1'
#
loop_
_entity.id
_entity.type
_entity.pdbx_description
1 polymer ?
#
loop_
_entity_poly.entity_id
_entity_poly.type
_entity_poly.pdbx_seq_one_letter_code
_entity_poly.pdbx_strand_id
1 'polypeptide(L)'
;AKPWAADGKNFSERIWGQDRTQLLYQLENRFSQGIIRGESPQKIIKDIQKALNSSEYATRRLVMTESAFFASASRKETYNKLEVKQYKILTVLDTKTSTVCRDMDGKVFDVKDYQPGLNANPFHANCRTTTAPYFNDEFTQQQKRSARDKDGKTYYVPANMTYKEWYNKYVKDNQKVSVKYNTILKQQKQSINNVESLHNQQMKQLEEMAQQQKEQLVQLQNVINQQKQQLKQLQNTTNTHNVDILEEQQADGILKKMKKDVNRNIKKIKRQQKGITTISYDDLPENIKNPFEEGLKYANADTKAILQKQLKHTQFALPYEKNSYSKTFDYIKLKPDVPPSTIAHEMFHQIDTENEIVKIQLLKLLQEDYERILFLSQGDIKSYLLKHFKNAIIYNANNKMNVKEKYRGISDIFSGLTRNAIYLGYGHDNEYWDENELNIAHEAWAQYGRITYTNDKEVIEMLEYLFPNFYRYAIMKIKNLLKE
;
A
#
# COMPACT_ATOMS: atom_id res chain seq x y z
N ALA A 1 32.01 4.17 -1.19
CA ALA A 1 32.47 5.55 -1.48
C ALA A 1 32.58 6.31 -0.15
N LYS A 2 33.63 7.09 0.07
CA LYS A 2 33.71 7.96 1.27
C LYS A 2 32.68 9.10 1.13
N PRO A 3 31.81 9.34 2.12
CA PRO A 3 30.89 10.46 2.05
C PRO A 3 31.67 11.78 2.05
N TRP A 4 31.22 12.74 1.23
CA TRP A 4 31.81 14.09 1.13
C TRP A 4 31.71 14.88 2.44
N ALA A 5 30.82 14.47 3.35
CA ALA A 5 30.70 15.01 4.69
C ALA A 5 31.47 14.11 5.68
N ALA A 6 32.73 14.44 5.94
CA ALA A 6 33.60 13.71 6.86
C ALA A 6 33.15 13.80 8.34
N ASP A 7 32.33 14.79 8.68
CA ASP A 7 31.79 15.05 10.02
C ASP A 7 30.42 14.40 10.29
N GLY A 8 29.94 13.55 9.36
CA GLY A 8 28.65 12.87 9.47
C GLY A 8 27.42 13.77 9.31
N LYS A 9 27.59 15.08 9.09
CA LYS A 9 26.49 16.03 8.93
C LYS A 9 26.01 16.12 7.48
N ASN A 10 24.71 16.03 7.25
CA ASN A 10 24.15 16.28 5.91
C ASN A 10 24.09 17.79 5.59
N PHE A 11 23.90 18.14 4.31
CA PHE A 11 23.88 19.54 3.87
C PHE A 11 22.75 20.38 4.48
N SER A 12 21.64 19.75 4.90
CA SER A 12 20.54 20.45 5.56
C SER A 12 20.92 20.84 6.99
N GLU A 13 21.55 19.92 7.73
CA GLU A 13 22.07 20.17 9.09
C GLU A 13 23.14 21.27 9.13
N ARG A 14 23.88 21.46 8.03
CA ARG A 14 24.84 22.56 7.91
C ARG A 14 24.18 23.93 7.75
N ILE A 15 22.99 23.99 7.15
CA ILE A 15 22.28 25.24 6.89
C ILE A 15 21.39 25.61 8.09
N TRP A 16 20.73 24.62 8.69
CA TRP A 16 19.70 24.84 9.71
C TRP A 16 20.13 24.42 11.12
N GLY A 17 21.28 23.75 11.26
CA GLY A 17 21.69 23.10 12.51
C GLY A 17 21.17 21.66 12.63
N GLN A 18 21.70 20.93 13.61
CA GLN A 18 21.22 19.59 13.97
C GLN A 18 19.86 19.66 14.68
N ASP A 19 19.63 20.73 15.45
CA ASP A 19 18.35 21.01 16.08
C ASP A 19 17.52 21.96 15.18
N ARG A 20 16.42 21.44 14.64
CA ARG A 20 15.50 22.20 13.77
C ARG A 20 14.45 22.98 14.53
N THR A 21 14.44 22.92 15.86
CA THR A 21 13.47 23.62 16.72
C THR A 21 13.47 25.12 16.45
N GLN A 22 14.66 25.71 16.26
CA GLN A 22 14.77 27.13 15.92
C GLN A 22 14.20 27.44 14.55
N LEU A 23 14.48 26.62 13.53
CA LEU A 23 13.92 26.79 12.19
C LEU A 23 12.38 26.78 12.21
N LEU A 24 11.80 25.77 12.88
CA LEU A 24 10.35 25.64 13.02
C LEU A 24 9.75 26.84 13.76
N TYR A 25 10.34 27.23 14.89
CA TYR A 25 9.91 28.40 15.65
C TYR A 25 9.93 29.69 14.82
N GLN A 26 10.95 29.92 13.99
CA GLN A 26 10.99 31.09 13.13
C GLN A 26 9.96 31.04 11.99
N LEU A 27 9.66 29.86 11.43
CA LEU A 27 8.59 29.69 10.43
C LEU A 27 7.20 29.89 11.05
N GLU A 28 6.92 29.27 12.18
CA GLU A 28 5.62 29.39 12.84
C GLU A 28 5.34 30.83 13.28
N ASN A 29 6.34 31.52 13.83
CA ASN A 29 6.15 32.88 14.32
C ASN A 29 6.41 33.93 13.25
N ARG A 30 7.64 34.07 12.78
CA ARG A 30 8.01 35.23 11.93
C ARG A 30 7.39 35.13 10.55
N PHE A 31 7.41 33.95 9.93
CA PHE A 31 6.81 33.79 8.60
C PHE A 31 5.29 33.95 8.66
N SER A 32 4.59 33.23 9.56
CA SER A 32 3.12 33.35 9.66
C SER A 32 2.67 34.78 10.03
N GLN A 33 3.34 35.41 11.01
CA GLN A 33 3.01 36.79 11.40
C GLN A 33 3.30 37.79 10.28
N GLY A 34 4.40 37.59 9.53
CA GLY A 34 4.71 38.41 8.36
C GLY A 34 3.64 38.32 7.28
N ILE A 35 3.16 37.10 6.99
CA ILE A 35 2.04 36.88 6.05
C ILE A 35 0.75 37.54 6.55
N ILE A 36 0.39 37.37 7.83
CA ILE A 36 -0.82 37.96 8.44
C ILE A 36 -0.79 39.50 8.35
N ARG A 37 0.39 40.10 8.53
CA ARG A 37 0.57 41.56 8.47
C ARG A 37 0.72 42.11 7.04
N GLY A 38 0.75 41.24 6.02
CA GLY A 38 0.98 41.64 4.63
C GLY A 38 2.40 42.17 4.37
N GLU A 39 3.39 41.69 5.11
CA GLU A 39 4.79 42.08 4.92
C GLU A 39 5.33 41.58 3.58
N SER A 40 6.26 42.34 2.98
CA SER A 40 6.88 41.94 1.74
C SER A 40 7.73 40.66 1.95
N PRO A 41 7.79 39.75 0.97
CA PRO A 41 8.63 38.54 1.07
C PRO A 41 10.08 38.87 1.42
N GLN A 42 10.61 39.96 0.87
CA GLN A 42 11.99 40.41 1.15
C GLN A 42 12.20 40.75 2.64
N LYS A 43 11.21 41.32 3.32
CA LYS A 43 11.28 41.61 4.75
C LYS A 43 11.30 40.32 5.56
N ILE A 44 10.35 39.41 5.27
CA ILE A 44 10.25 38.10 5.94
C ILE A 44 11.55 37.30 5.79
N ILE A 45 12.14 37.30 4.59
CA ILE A 45 13.43 36.64 4.31
C ILE A 45 14.53 37.23 5.19
N LYS A 46 14.66 38.56 5.24
CA LYS A 46 15.70 39.22 6.05
C LYS A 46 15.54 38.92 7.54
N ASP A 47 14.31 38.89 8.05
CA ASP A 47 14.04 38.65 9.46
C ASP A 47 14.38 37.21 9.87
N ILE A 48 14.00 36.22 9.05
CA ILE A 48 14.35 34.81 9.30
C ILE A 48 15.85 34.57 9.10
N GLN A 49 16.46 35.20 8.08
CA GLN A 49 17.89 35.07 7.81
C GLN A 49 18.71 35.53 9.02
N LYS A 50 18.37 36.70 9.59
CA LYS A 50 19.00 37.25 10.80
C LYS A 50 18.80 36.33 12.00
N ALA A 51 17.58 35.83 12.20
CA ALA A 51 17.28 34.98 13.35
C ALA A 51 18.00 33.62 13.30
N LEU A 52 18.18 33.05 12.11
CA LEU A 52 18.83 31.75 11.92
C LEU A 52 20.33 31.85 11.60
N ASN A 53 20.89 33.05 11.46
CA ASN A 53 22.25 33.28 10.98
C ASN A 53 22.60 32.43 9.74
N SER A 54 21.66 32.33 8.79
CA SER A 54 21.76 31.46 7.62
C SER A 54 22.03 32.26 6.34
N SER A 55 22.44 31.57 5.27
CA SER A 55 22.68 32.25 3.99
C SER A 55 21.38 32.80 3.39
N GLU A 56 21.42 34.05 2.90
CA GLU A 56 20.27 34.71 2.29
C GLU A 56 19.61 33.87 1.20
N TYR A 57 20.43 33.22 0.35
CA TYR A 57 19.91 32.37 -0.71
C TYR A 57 19.14 31.16 -0.17
N ALA A 58 19.64 30.50 0.89
CA ALA A 58 18.96 29.35 1.49
C ALA A 58 17.65 29.79 2.17
N THR A 59 17.68 30.89 2.93
CA THR A 59 16.48 31.45 3.58
C THR A 59 15.45 31.88 2.55
N ARG A 60 15.87 32.60 1.50
CA ARG A 60 14.99 33.03 0.40
C ARG A 60 14.31 31.84 -0.25
N ARG A 61 15.08 30.78 -0.54
CA ARG A 61 14.54 29.56 -1.16
C ARG A 61 13.49 28.92 -0.27
N LEU A 62 13.73 28.84 1.04
CA LEU A 62 12.78 28.30 2.01
C LEU A 62 11.49 29.13 2.03
N VAL A 63 11.61 30.42 2.36
CA VAL A 63 10.46 31.33 2.52
C VAL A 63 9.59 31.40 1.26
N MET A 64 10.21 31.49 0.08
CA MET A 64 9.45 31.53 -1.18
C MET A 64 8.74 30.20 -1.48
N THR A 65 9.30 29.08 -1.06
CA THR A 65 8.70 27.76 -1.27
C THR A 65 7.53 27.53 -0.32
N GLU A 66 7.71 27.84 0.97
CA GLU A 66 6.63 27.77 1.97
C GLU A 66 5.48 28.72 1.61
N SER A 67 5.78 29.96 1.21
CA SER A 67 4.77 30.92 0.74
C SER A 67 3.97 30.40 -0.45
N ALA A 68 4.63 29.78 -1.43
CA ALA A 68 3.95 29.17 -2.56
C ALA A 68 3.09 27.96 -2.15
N PHE A 69 3.53 27.16 -1.17
CA PHE A 69 2.77 26.04 -0.63
C PHE A 69 1.50 26.51 0.07
N PHE A 70 1.59 27.45 1.01
CA PHE A 70 0.43 28.01 1.70
C PHE A 70 -0.55 28.69 0.73
N ALA A 71 -0.05 29.46 -0.23
CA ALA A 71 -0.89 30.07 -1.26
C ALA A 71 -1.62 29.03 -2.14
N SER A 72 -1.06 27.84 -2.32
CA SER A 72 -1.69 26.73 -3.03
C SER A 72 -2.73 26.02 -2.17
N ALA A 73 -2.42 25.76 -0.89
CA ALA A 73 -3.34 25.17 0.06
C ALA A 73 -4.60 26.04 0.25
N SER A 74 -4.44 27.35 0.44
CA SER A 74 -5.57 28.29 0.52
C SER A 74 -6.40 28.32 -0.77
N ARG A 75 -5.77 28.12 -1.93
CA ARG A 75 -6.48 28.08 -3.21
C ARG A 75 -7.31 26.80 -3.37
N LYS A 76 -6.79 25.65 -2.92
CA LYS A 76 -7.58 24.40 -2.82
C LYS A 76 -8.81 24.60 -1.94
N GLU A 77 -8.64 25.22 -0.78
CA GLU A 77 -9.77 25.51 0.12
C GLU A 77 -10.79 26.44 -0.53
N THR A 78 -10.31 27.47 -1.24
CA THR A 78 -11.17 28.38 -2.01
C THR A 78 -11.93 27.66 -3.11
N TYR A 79 -11.28 26.75 -3.84
CA TYR A 79 -11.93 25.93 -4.87
C TYR A 79 -13.02 25.03 -4.30
N ASN A 80 -12.78 24.41 -3.14
CA ASN A 80 -13.79 23.62 -2.46
C ASN A 80 -14.99 24.48 -2.04
N LYS A 81 -14.75 25.67 -1.47
CA LYS A 81 -15.81 26.61 -1.06
C LYS A 81 -16.64 27.14 -2.23
N LEU A 82 -16.01 27.31 -3.39
CA LEU A 82 -16.66 27.76 -4.63
C LEU A 82 -17.16 26.60 -5.49
N GLU A 83 -17.12 25.36 -4.99
CA GLU A 83 -17.53 24.13 -5.67
C GLU A 83 -16.89 23.91 -7.05
N VAL A 84 -15.68 24.44 -7.25
CA VAL A 84 -14.91 24.27 -8.48
C VAL A 84 -14.57 22.79 -8.64
N LYS A 85 -14.97 22.19 -9.77
CA LYS A 85 -14.72 20.76 -10.04
C LYS A 85 -13.34 20.51 -10.62
N GLN A 86 -12.87 21.40 -11.49
CA GLN A 86 -11.61 21.27 -12.21
C GLN A 86 -10.80 22.56 -12.15
N TYR A 87 -9.49 22.42 -12.20
CA TYR A 87 -8.56 23.53 -12.24
C TYR A 87 -7.52 23.32 -13.34
N LYS A 88 -7.03 24.42 -13.91
CA LYS A 88 -5.96 24.46 -14.90
C LYS A 88 -4.68 24.98 -14.27
N ILE A 89 -3.56 24.36 -14.61
CA ILE A 89 -2.23 24.85 -14.26
C ILE A 89 -1.87 26.05 -15.14
N LEU A 90 -1.45 27.15 -14.50
CA LEU A 90 -0.99 28.37 -15.15
C LEU A 90 0.43 28.72 -14.71
N THR A 91 1.37 28.59 -15.63
CA THR A 91 2.77 28.91 -15.42
C THR A 91 3.12 30.31 -15.96
N VAL A 92 4.08 30.99 -15.35
CA VAL A 92 4.59 32.26 -15.89
C VAL A 92 5.23 32.02 -17.27
N LEU A 93 4.81 32.80 -18.27
CA LEU A 93 5.37 32.77 -19.61
C LEU A 93 6.62 33.64 -19.68
N ASP A 94 7.77 33.09 -19.29
CA ASP A 94 9.08 33.71 -19.43
C ASP A 94 10.22 32.69 -19.60
N THR A 95 11.44 33.15 -19.89
CA THR A 95 12.61 32.30 -20.16
C THR A 95 13.20 31.60 -18.93
N LYS A 96 12.81 32.04 -17.73
CA LYS A 96 13.33 31.55 -16.43
C LYS A 96 12.43 30.48 -15.80
N THR A 97 11.21 30.30 -16.29
CA THR A 97 10.32 29.19 -15.92
C THR A 97 11.01 27.84 -16.13
N SER A 98 10.95 26.92 -15.16
CA SER A 98 11.61 25.60 -15.24
C SER A 98 10.93 24.66 -16.25
N THR A 99 11.63 23.64 -16.73
CA THR A 99 11.06 22.61 -17.60
C THR A 99 9.82 21.93 -16.99
N VAL A 100 9.90 21.54 -15.71
CA VAL A 100 8.77 20.93 -14.99
C VAL A 100 7.53 21.83 -15.01
N CYS A 101 7.70 23.14 -14.80
CA CYS A 101 6.58 24.07 -14.87
C CYS A 101 6.04 24.21 -16.31
N ARG A 102 6.93 24.30 -17.31
CA ARG A 102 6.54 24.40 -18.73
C ARG A 102 5.71 23.20 -19.18
N ASP A 103 6.10 22.00 -18.76
CA ASP A 103 5.46 20.75 -19.13
C ASP A 103 4.10 20.54 -18.44
N MET A 104 3.85 21.27 -17.34
CA MET A 104 2.59 21.24 -16.61
C MET A 104 1.62 22.33 -17.05
N ASP A 105 2.09 23.39 -17.74
CA ASP A 105 1.26 24.52 -18.16
C ASP A 105 0.09 24.07 -19.05
N GLY A 106 -1.12 24.52 -18.71
CA GLY A 106 -2.34 24.21 -19.45
C GLY A 106 -3.01 22.88 -19.12
N LYS A 107 -2.36 21.98 -18.35
CA LYS A 107 -2.99 20.73 -17.90
C LYS A 107 -4.14 21.01 -16.94
N VAL A 108 -5.21 20.23 -17.09
CA VAL A 108 -6.43 20.30 -16.28
C VAL A 108 -6.51 19.08 -15.37
N PHE A 109 -6.89 19.29 -14.12
CA PHE A 109 -7.04 18.25 -13.10
C PHE A 109 -8.32 18.47 -12.28
N ASP A 110 -8.84 17.39 -11.70
CA ASP A 110 -9.97 17.48 -10.77
C ASP A 110 -9.51 18.03 -9.41
N VAL A 111 -10.29 18.93 -8.81
CA VAL A 111 -9.98 19.53 -7.50
C VAL A 111 -9.92 18.47 -6.40
N LYS A 112 -10.67 17.37 -6.52
CA LYS A 112 -10.61 16.22 -5.59
C LYS A 112 -9.20 15.62 -5.50
N ASP A 113 -8.43 15.68 -6.60
CA ASP A 113 -7.08 15.13 -6.69
C ASP A 113 -6.00 16.18 -6.37
N TYR A 114 -6.37 17.41 -5.97
CA TYR A 114 -5.44 18.54 -5.78
C TYR A 114 -4.37 18.24 -4.70
N GLN A 115 -3.13 18.05 -5.14
CA GLN A 115 -1.96 17.73 -4.32
C GLN A 115 -0.76 18.63 -4.70
N PRO A 116 -0.38 19.60 -3.84
CA PRO A 116 0.82 20.40 -4.02
C PRO A 116 2.06 19.52 -4.20
N GLY A 117 2.90 19.84 -5.18
CA GLY A 117 4.12 19.07 -5.50
C GLY A 117 3.93 17.98 -6.55
N LEU A 118 2.69 17.51 -6.78
CA LEU A 118 2.38 16.47 -7.77
C LEU A 118 1.62 17.05 -8.98
N ASN A 119 0.40 17.54 -8.74
CA ASN A 119 -0.49 18.09 -9.75
C ASN A 119 -0.98 19.52 -9.42
N ALA A 120 -0.42 20.13 -8.38
CA ALA A 120 -0.57 21.56 -8.07
C ALA A 120 0.76 22.18 -7.64
N ASN A 121 0.91 23.49 -7.81
CA ASN A 121 2.09 24.21 -7.36
C ASN A 121 2.23 24.18 -5.82
N PRO A 122 3.44 24.37 -5.26
CA PRO A 122 4.73 24.45 -5.94
C PRO A 122 5.28 23.06 -6.31
N PHE A 123 5.78 22.90 -7.55
CA PHE A 123 6.42 21.64 -8.00
C PHE A 123 7.88 21.50 -7.57
N HIS A 124 8.53 22.62 -7.27
CA HIS A 124 9.94 22.70 -6.89
C HIS A 124 10.21 24.02 -6.18
N ALA A 125 11.39 24.16 -5.60
CA ALA A 125 11.82 25.41 -5.00
C ALA A 125 11.83 26.56 -6.04
N ASN A 126 11.40 27.77 -5.64
CA ASN A 126 11.18 28.91 -6.54
C ASN A 126 10.20 28.61 -7.70
N CYS A 127 9.14 27.82 -7.45
CA CYS A 127 8.10 27.55 -8.44
C CYS A 127 7.50 28.86 -8.98
N ARG A 128 7.21 28.90 -10.30
CA ARG A 128 6.65 30.06 -11.00
C ARG A 128 5.30 29.74 -11.61
N THR A 129 4.54 28.90 -10.91
CA THR A 129 3.26 28.36 -11.37
C THR A 129 2.18 28.62 -10.34
N THR A 130 0.97 28.83 -10.82
CA THR A 130 -0.26 28.96 -10.05
C THR A 130 -1.35 28.10 -10.70
N THR A 131 -2.55 28.13 -10.14
CA THR A 131 -3.73 27.43 -10.66
C THR A 131 -4.87 28.42 -10.85
N ALA A 132 -5.75 28.13 -11.81
CA ALA A 132 -7.00 28.84 -12.02
C ALA A 132 -8.16 27.84 -12.13
N PRO A 133 -9.39 28.19 -11.72
CA PRO A 133 -10.56 27.39 -12.03
C PRO A 133 -10.65 27.12 -13.55
N TYR A 134 -11.07 25.91 -13.91
CA TYR A 134 -11.30 25.53 -15.29
C TYR A 134 -12.80 25.32 -15.50
N PHE A 135 -13.37 26.08 -16.43
CA PHE A 135 -14.73 25.94 -16.90
C PHE A 135 -14.67 25.70 -18.41
N ASN A 136 -15.36 24.65 -18.88
CA ASN A 136 -15.44 24.33 -20.31
C ASN A 136 -16.58 25.14 -20.95
N ASP A 137 -16.45 26.47 -20.94
CA ASP A 137 -17.48 27.39 -21.44
C ASP A 137 -16.93 28.44 -22.42
N GLU A 138 -17.82 29.00 -23.23
CA GLU A 138 -17.50 29.98 -24.26
C GLU A 138 -17.10 31.35 -23.69
N PHE A 139 -17.36 31.60 -22.40
CA PHE A 139 -17.09 32.88 -21.72
C PHE A 139 -15.60 33.13 -21.46
N THR A 140 -14.75 32.11 -21.63
CA THR A 140 -13.29 32.22 -21.42
C THR A 140 -12.50 32.67 -22.66
N GLN A 141 -13.13 32.77 -23.84
CA GLN A 141 -12.45 32.95 -25.12
C GLN A 141 -11.77 34.31 -25.33
N GLN A 142 -12.18 35.37 -24.61
CA GLN A 142 -11.62 36.73 -24.74
C GLN A 142 -10.61 37.10 -23.65
N GLN A 143 -10.32 36.20 -22.71
CA GLN A 143 -9.41 36.49 -21.61
C GLN A 143 -7.94 36.54 -22.07
N LYS A 144 -7.12 37.28 -21.32
CA LYS A 144 -5.67 37.39 -21.54
C LYS A 144 -4.90 36.92 -20.32
N ARG A 145 -3.72 36.32 -20.54
CA ARG A 145 -2.72 36.00 -19.49
C ARG A 145 -1.44 36.81 -19.70
N SER A 146 -0.71 37.04 -18.62
CA SER A 146 0.55 37.78 -18.66
C SER A 146 1.71 36.92 -19.17
N ALA A 147 2.61 37.57 -19.91
CA ALA A 147 3.90 37.07 -20.34
C ALA A 147 4.99 38.11 -20.05
N ARG A 148 6.25 37.69 -19.96
CA ARG A 148 7.38 38.60 -19.79
C ARG A 148 8.36 38.48 -20.95
N ASP A 149 8.80 39.64 -21.44
CA ASP A 149 9.85 39.71 -22.45
C ASP A 149 11.24 39.45 -21.85
N LYS A 150 12.29 39.55 -22.68
CA LYS A 150 13.68 39.35 -22.28
C LYS A 150 14.16 40.34 -21.20
N ASP A 151 13.57 41.54 -21.16
CA ASP A 151 13.91 42.62 -20.24
C ASP A 151 13.07 42.53 -18.95
N GLY A 152 12.16 41.56 -18.88
CA GLY A 152 11.30 41.30 -17.72
C GLY A 152 10.05 42.17 -17.68
N LYS A 153 9.74 42.92 -18.74
CA LYS A 153 8.52 43.73 -18.85
C LYS A 153 7.32 42.85 -19.17
N THR A 154 6.20 43.12 -18.50
CA THR A 154 4.96 42.36 -18.66
C THR A 154 4.21 42.82 -19.92
N TYR A 155 3.76 41.86 -20.73
CA TYR A 155 2.79 42.04 -21.81
C TYR A 155 1.71 40.95 -21.74
N TYR A 156 0.68 41.04 -22.58
CA TYR A 156 -0.49 40.16 -22.51
C TYR A 156 -0.67 39.34 -23.79
N VAL A 157 -1.00 38.06 -23.63
CA VAL A 157 -1.30 37.10 -24.71
C VAL A 157 -2.65 36.42 -24.43
N PRO A 158 -3.28 35.73 -25.40
CA PRO A 158 -4.52 34.98 -25.16
C PRO A 158 -4.41 34.02 -23.96
N ALA A 159 -5.45 33.93 -23.13
CA ALA A 159 -5.43 33.15 -21.89
C ALA A 159 -5.32 31.62 -22.10
N ASN A 160 -5.69 31.14 -23.28
CA ASN A 160 -5.54 29.74 -23.69
C ASN A 160 -4.14 29.40 -24.21
N MET A 161 -3.28 30.41 -24.48
CA MET A 161 -1.92 30.17 -24.96
C MET A 161 -1.10 29.43 -23.92
N THR A 162 -0.60 28.26 -24.31
CA THR A 162 0.33 27.45 -23.51
C THR A 162 1.75 27.99 -23.59
N TYR A 163 2.59 27.60 -22.64
CA TYR A 163 4.00 27.97 -22.64
C TYR A 163 4.70 27.56 -23.93
N LYS A 164 4.42 26.38 -24.46
CA LYS A 164 5.05 25.86 -25.67
C LYS A 164 4.72 26.72 -26.89
N GLU A 165 3.45 27.11 -27.03
CA GLU A 165 2.98 27.99 -28.10
C GLU A 165 3.58 29.39 -27.97
N TRP A 166 3.58 29.94 -26.76
CA TRP A 166 4.21 31.23 -26.47
C TRP A 166 5.70 31.22 -26.80
N TYR A 167 6.43 30.19 -26.36
CA TYR A 167 7.87 30.06 -26.61
C TYR A 167 8.15 29.97 -28.11
N ASN A 168 7.40 29.15 -28.84
CA ASN A 168 7.56 29.00 -30.28
C ASN A 168 7.26 30.31 -31.03
N LYS A 169 6.22 31.04 -30.63
CA LYS A 169 5.79 32.25 -31.34
C LYS A 169 6.62 33.50 -31.03
N TYR A 170 7.07 33.65 -29.78
CA TYR A 170 7.67 34.91 -29.32
C TYR A 170 9.15 34.80 -28.95
N VAL A 171 9.66 33.59 -28.71
CA VAL A 171 11.04 33.36 -28.24
C VAL A 171 11.89 32.66 -29.27
N LYS A 172 11.36 31.62 -29.94
CA LYS A 172 12.10 30.75 -30.86
C LYS A 172 12.65 31.50 -32.09
N ASP A 173 11.90 32.45 -32.64
CA ASP A 173 12.31 33.21 -33.83
C ASP A 173 13.17 34.46 -33.49
N ASN A 174 13.20 34.87 -32.22
CA ASN A 174 14.01 35.99 -31.72
C ASN A 174 15.31 35.56 -31.00
N GLN A 175 15.60 34.26 -31.00
CA GLN A 175 16.90 33.74 -30.59
C GLN A 175 17.49 33.00 -31.78
N LYS A 176 18.71 33.35 -32.17
CA LYS A 176 19.62 32.36 -32.76
C LYS A 176 19.68 31.21 -31.75
N VAL A 177 18.82 30.19 -31.88
CA VAL A 177 18.76 29.05 -30.98
C VAL A 177 20.00 28.22 -31.24
N SER A 178 21.07 28.67 -30.61
CA SER A 178 22.35 27.99 -30.51
C SER A 178 22.12 26.58 -29.97
N VAL A 179 22.84 25.64 -30.57
CA VAL A 179 23.36 24.35 -30.07
C VAL A 179 23.07 24.01 -28.58
N LYS A 180 23.11 24.97 -27.65
CA LYS A 180 22.74 24.85 -26.24
C LYS A 180 21.39 24.19 -25.95
N TYR A 181 20.30 24.48 -26.66
CA TYR A 181 18.97 23.91 -26.32
C TYR A 181 18.90 22.39 -26.59
N ASN A 182 19.48 21.95 -27.71
CA ASN A 182 19.62 20.53 -28.04
C ASN A 182 20.61 19.82 -27.11
N THR A 183 21.68 20.50 -26.68
CA THR A 183 22.60 19.99 -25.67
C THR A 183 21.91 19.81 -24.31
N ILE A 184 21.06 20.76 -23.88
CA ILE A 184 20.31 20.68 -22.63
C ILE A 184 19.30 19.54 -22.67
N LEU A 185 18.58 19.33 -23.78
CA LEU A 185 17.66 18.18 -23.93
C LEU A 185 18.40 16.84 -23.94
N LYS A 186 19.57 16.75 -24.59
CA LYS A 186 20.44 15.56 -24.52
C LYS A 186 20.95 15.32 -23.10
N GLN A 187 21.44 16.35 -22.42
CA GLN A 187 21.90 16.28 -21.04
C GLN A 187 20.77 15.90 -20.08
N GLN A 188 19.54 16.38 -20.30
CA GLN A 188 18.36 16.02 -19.51
C GLN A 188 17.95 14.56 -19.72
N LYS A 189 17.90 14.06 -20.96
CA LYS A 189 17.67 12.62 -21.21
C LYS A 189 18.77 11.76 -20.58
N GLN A 190 20.02 12.19 -20.68
CA GLN A 190 21.15 11.47 -20.11
C GLN A 190 21.12 11.50 -18.57
N SER A 191 20.70 12.62 -17.96
CA SER A 191 20.52 12.70 -16.50
C SER A 191 19.29 11.92 -16.02
N ILE A 192 18.19 11.85 -16.76
CA ILE A 192 17.05 10.96 -16.45
C ILE A 192 17.49 9.49 -16.51
N ASN A 193 18.18 9.08 -17.56
CA ASN A 193 18.72 7.72 -17.67
C ASN A 193 19.71 7.41 -16.54
N ASN A 194 20.53 8.38 -16.14
CA ASN A 194 21.44 8.23 -15.00
C ASN A 194 20.69 8.12 -13.67
N VAL A 195 19.60 8.87 -13.47
CA VAL A 195 18.76 8.78 -12.25
C VAL A 195 18.04 7.44 -12.20
N GLU A 196 17.49 6.96 -13.32
CA GLU A 196 16.86 5.65 -13.42
C GLU A 196 17.88 4.52 -13.19
N SER A 197 19.09 4.65 -13.76
CA SER A 197 20.20 3.73 -13.50
C SER A 197 20.63 3.74 -12.02
N LEU A 198 20.75 4.92 -11.40
CA LEU A 198 21.12 5.06 -9.99
C LEU A 198 20.03 4.52 -9.06
N HIS A 199 18.76 4.73 -9.41
CA HIS A 199 17.61 4.15 -8.70
C HIS A 199 17.64 2.63 -8.79
N ASN A 200 17.84 2.06 -9.98
CA ASN A 200 17.96 0.62 -10.17
C ASN A 200 19.17 0.05 -9.40
N GLN A 201 20.29 0.76 -9.37
CA GLN A 201 21.47 0.37 -8.60
C GLN A 201 21.21 0.41 -7.08
N GLN A 202 20.53 1.44 -6.58
CA GLN A 202 20.10 1.51 -5.16
C GLN A 202 19.12 0.40 -4.81
N MET A 203 18.16 0.09 -5.68
CA MET A 203 17.20 -1.00 -5.47
C MET A 203 17.91 -2.36 -5.43
N LYS A 204 18.88 -2.58 -6.33
CA LYS A 204 19.71 -3.80 -6.31
C LYS A 204 20.54 -3.90 -5.03
N GLN A 205 21.13 -2.81 -4.55
CA GLN A 205 21.84 -2.78 -3.27
C GLN A 205 20.92 -3.09 -2.08
N LEU A 206 19.68 -2.57 -2.08
CA LEU A 206 18.68 -2.88 -1.06
C LEU A 206 18.29 -4.36 -1.07
N GLU A 207 18.15 -4.97 -2.26
CA GLU A 207 17.92 -6.41 -2.39
C GLU A 207 19.09 -7.25 -1.87
N GLU A 208 20.33 -6.90 -2.25
CA GLU A 208 21.53 -7.58 -1.79
C GLU A 208 21.66 -7.50 -0.27
N MET A 209 21.41 -6.33 0.34
CA MET A 209 21.41 -6.16 1.80
C MET A 209 20.29 -6.97 2.47
N ALA A 210 19.08 -7.00 1.89
CA ALA A 210 17.96 -7.78 2.44
C ALA A 210 18.24 -9.29 2.37
N GLN A 211 18.88 -9.75 1.29
CA GLN A 211 19.30 -11.14 1.13
C GLN A 211 20.41 -11.50 2.11
N GLN A 212 21.39 -10.62 2.33
CA GLN A 212 22.42 -10.79 3.37
C GLN A 212 21.81 -10.86 4.77
N GLN A 213 20.83 -10.00 5.09
CA GLN A 213 20.11 -10.08 6.37
C GLN A 213 19.38 -11.41 6.53
N LYS A 214 18.76 -11.92 5.45
CA LYS A 214 18.11 -13.24 5.46
C LYS A 214 19.12 -14.36 5.75
N GLU A 215 20.29 -14.32 5.11
CA GLU A 215 21.38 -15.29 5.35
C GLU A 215 21.93 -15.20 6.78
N GLN A 216 22.11 -13.99 7.31
CA GLN A 216 22.51 -13.78 8.70
C GLN A 216 21.47 -14.33 9.68
N LEU A 217 20.17 -14.17 9.42
CA LEU A 217 19.10 -14.77 10.25
C LEU A 217 19.12 -16.30 10.20
N VAL A 218 19.48 -16.91 9.07
CA VAL A 218 19.66 -18.37 8.96
C VAL A 218 20.87 -18.82 9.79
N GLN A 219 21.99 -18.10 9.70
CA GLN A 219 23.17 -18.40 10.52
C GLN A 219 22.85 -18.24 12.02
N LEU A 220 22.17 -17.18 12.41
CA LEU A 220 21.73 -16.94 13.79
C LEU A 220 20.81 -18.07 14.28
N GLN A 221 19.87 -18.53 13.45
CA GLN A 221 19.03 -19.69 13.78
C GLN A 221 19.87 -20.94 14.05
N ASN A 222 20.90 -21.19 13.24
CA ASN A 222 21.77 -22.35 13.43
C ASN A 222 22.55 -22.26 14.75
N VAL A 223 23.07 -21.07 15.08
CA VAL A 223 23.75 -20.81 16.37
C VAL A 223 22.78 -21.03 17.53
N ILE A 224 21.56 -20.49 17.46
CA ILE A 224 20.52 -20.68 18.47
C ILE A 224 20.20 -22.17 18.62
N ASN A 225 20.06 -22.92 17.52
CA ASN A 225 19.79 -24.36 17.56
C ASN A 225 20.94 -25.14 18.21
N GLN A 226 22.20 -24.77 17.93
CA GLN A 226 23.37 -25.37 18.56
C GLN A 226 23.42 -25.08 20.07
N GLN A 227 23.14 -23.84 20.47
CA GLN A 227 23.05 -23.46 21.89
C GLN A 227 21.93 -24.21 22.59
N LYS A 228 20.76 -24.37 21.94
CA LYS A 228 19.66 -25.19 22.46
C LYS A 228 20.04 -26.66 22.66
N GLN A 229 20.81 -27.23 21.73
CA GLN A 229 21.33 -28.60 21.90
C GLN A 229 22.30 -28.70 23.07
N GLN A 230 23.19 -27.72 23.25
CA GLN A 230 24.10 -27.66 24.40
C GLN A 230 23.34 -27.49 25.73
N LEU A 231 22.34 -26.61 25.76
CA LEU A 231 21.48 -26.40 26.93
C LEU A 231 20.71 -27.68 27.31
N LYS A 232 20.15 -28.41 26.32
CA LYS A 232 19.49 -29.70 26.59
C LYS A 232 20.45 -30.75 27.15
N GLN A 233 21.70 -30.79 26.67
CA GLN A 233 22.72 -31.68 27.23
C GLN A 233 23.06 -31.30 28.68
N LEU A 234 23.15 -30.01 28.99
CA LEU A 234 23.38 -29.50 30.35
C LEU A 234 22.17 -29.73 31.29
N GLN A 235 20.94 -29.60 30.79
CA GLN A 235 19.72 -29.86 31.57
C GLN A 235 19.55 -31.34 31.95
N ASN A 236 20.00 -32.27 31.10
CA ASN A 236 20.07 -33.69 31.46
C ASN A 236 21.04 -33.95 32.64
N THR A 237 21.95 -33.01 32.91
CA THR A 237 22.90 -33.08 34.05
C THR A 237 22.47 -32.24 35.27
N THR A 238 21.57 -31.27 35.13
CA THR A 238 21.11 -30.40 36.22
C THR A 238 19.58 -30.27 36.23
N ASN A 239 18.93 -30.71 37.31
CA ASN A 239 17.46 -30.79 37.51
C ASN A 239 16.74 -29.42 37.63
N THR A 240 16.91 -28.52 36.67
CA THR A 240 16.25 -27.20 36.60
C THR A 240 15.48 -27.10 35.29
N HIS A 241 14.14 -27.11 35.36
CA HIS A 241 13.28 -27.23 34.15
C HIS A 241 12.39 -26.01 33.85
N ASN A 242 12.05 -25.14 34.81
CA ASN A 242 10.93 -24.20 34.62
C ASN A 242 11.31 -22.76 34.23
N VAL A 243 12.52 -22.28 34.50
CA VAL A 243 12.94 -20.89 34.23
C VAL A 243 13.43 -20.71 32.79
N ASP A 244 14.16 -21.69 32.25
CA ASP A 244 14.76 -21.60 30.91
C ASP A 244 13.75 -21.77 29.76
N ILE A 245 12.64 -22.50 29.98
CA ILE A 245 11.58 -22.69 28.97
C ILE A 245 10.95 -21.34 28.56
N LEU A 246 10.84 -20.40 29.51
CA LEU A 246 10.28 -19.07 29.26
C LEU A 246 11.22 -18.20 28.42
N GLU A 247 12.53 -18.24 28.70
CA GLU A 247 13.55 -17.52 27.91
C GLU A 247 13.70 -18.11 26.50
N GLU A 248 13.62 -19.44 26.37
CA GLU A 248 13.68 -20.14 25.08
C GLU A 248 12.48 -19.78 24.19
N GLN A 249 11.28 -19.74 24.76
CA GLN A 249 10.06 -19.31 24.05
C GLN A 249 10.11 -17.83 23.64
N GLN A 250 10.68 -16.96 24.47
CA GLN A 250 10.88 -15.55 24.12
C GLN A 250 11.87 -15.37 22.97
N ALA A 251 12.99 -16.09 22.97
CA ALA A 251 13.99 -16.02 21.90
C ALA A 251 13.43 -16.50 20.55
N ASP A 252 12.68 -17.61 20.53
CA ASP A 252 12.01 -18.11 19.34
C ASP A 252 10.95 -17.12 18.82
N GLY A 253 10.20 -16.48 19.73
CA GLY A 253 9.23 -15.44 19.40
C GLY A 253 9.85 -14.22 18.72
N ILE A 254 10.97 -13.72 19.26
CA ILE A 254 11.72 -12.60 18.68
C ILE A 254 12.23 -12.94 17.29
N LEU A 255 12.85 -14.12 17.12
CA LEU A 255 13.40 -14.54 15.83
C LEU A 255 12.30 -14.75 14.78
N LYS A 256 11.15 -15.30 15.17
CA LYS A 256 9.98 -15.45 14.29
C LYS A 256 9.48 -14.09 13.82
N LYS A 257 9.41 -13.10 14.72
CA LYS A 257 9.03 -11.72 14.38
C LYS A 257 10.03 -11.07 13.41
N MET A 258 11.33 -11.19 13.67
CA MET A 258 12.37 -10.65 12.78
C MET A 258 12.29 -11.24 11.36
N LYS A 259 12.10 -12.56 11.24
CA LYS A 259 11.92 -13.21 9.92
C LYS A 259 10.70 -12.68 9.17
N LYS A 260 9.58 -12.46 9.87
CA LYS A 260 8.36 -11.87 9.29
C LYS A 260 8.63 -10.46 8.77
N ASP A 261 9.26 -9.60 9.57
CA ASP A 261 9.55 -8.22 9.20
C ASP A 261 10.48 -8.14 7.97
N VAL A 262 11.54 -8.96 7.93
CA VAL A 262 12.44 -9.05 6.77
C VAL A 262 11.69 -9.52 5.53
N ASN A 263 10.87 -10.57 5.63
CA ASN A 263 10.09 -11.07 4.49
C ASN A 263 9.11 -10.02 3.96
N ARG A 264 8.42 -9.28 4.83
CA ARG A 264 7.53 -8.17 4.43
C ARG A 264 8.28 -7.07 3.71
N ASN A 265 9.47 -6.70 4.19
CA ASN A 265 10.34 -5.70 3.54
C ASN A 265 10.79 -6.15 2.15
N ILE A 266 11.20 -7.41 1.99
CA ILE A 266 11.55 -7.98 0.68
C ILE A 266 10.36 -7.87 -0.28
N LYS A 267 9.16 -8.26 0.16
CA LYS A 267 7.97 -8.19 -0.71
C LYS A 267 7.58 -6.73 -1.03
N LYS A 268 7.77 -5.79 -0.10
CA LYS A 268 7.59 -4.34 -0.34
C LYS A 268 8.54 -3.83 -1.44
N ILE A 269 9.82 -4.21 -1.39
CA ILE A 269 10.81 -3.86 -2.42
C ILE A 269 10.36 -4.39 -3.78
N LYS A 270 9.93 -5.65 -3.86
CA LYS A 270 9.42 -6.26 -5.11
C LYS A 270 8.21 -5.53 -5.68
N ARG A 271 7.28 -5.05 -4.84
CA ARG A 271 6.14 -4.23 -5.28
C ARG A 271 6.59 -2.93 -5.91
N GLN A 272 7.52 -2.22 -5.26
CA GLN A 272 8.04 -0.94 -5.73
C GLN A 272 8.75 -1.08 -7.09
N GLN A 273 9.58 -2.11 -7.27
CA GLN A 273 10.24 -2.40 -8.54
C GLN A 273 9.26 -2.67 -9.68
N LYS A 274 8.14 -3.33 -9.40
CA LYS A 274 7.09 -3.63 -10.38
C LYS A 274 6.11 -2.47 -10.59
N GLY A 275 6.28 -1.35 -9.90
CA GLY A 275 5.36 -0.21 -9.97
C GLY A 275 3.96 -0.51 -9.41
N ILE A 276 3.84 -1.52 -8.52
CA ILE A 276 2.56 -1.91 -7.94
C ILE A 276 2.22 -0.92 -6.84
N THR A 277 1.14 -0.16 -7.04
CA THR A 277 0.60 0.76 -6.04
C THR A 277 -0.31 -0.01 -5.09
N THR A 278 -0.06 0.10 -3.79
CA THR A 278 -0.89 -0.49 -2.73
C THR A 278 -1.26 0.58 -1.71
N ILE A 279 -2.40 0.38 -1.07
CA ILE A 279 -2.93 1.23 0.00
C ILE A 279 -3.05 0.43 1.29
N SER A 280 -3.05 1.15 2.42
CA SER A 280 -3.28 0.54 3.74
C SER A 280 -4.77 0.24 3.95
N TYR A 281 -5.10 -0.46 5.02
CA TYR A 281 -6.49 -0.65 5.43
C TYR A 281 -7.20 0.68 5.71
N ASP A 282 -6.50 1.66 6.28
CA ASP A 282 -7.10 2.95 6.66
C ASP A 282 -7.51 3.77 5.45
N ASP A 283 -6.80 3.60 4.34
CA ASP A 283 -7.04 4.28 3.06
C ASP A 283 -8.03 3.54 2.15
N LEU A 284 -8.60 2.41 2.60
CA LEU A 284 -9.62 1.70 1.82
C LEU A 284 -10.88 2.57 1.66
N PRO A 285 -11.51 2.57 0.47
CA PRO A 285 -12.79 3.24 0.26
C PRO A 285 -13.84 2.83 1.29
N GLU A 286 -14.62 3.79 1.79
CA GLU A 286 -15.65 3.57 2.82
C GLU A 286 -16.69 2.52 2.41
N ASN A 287 -17.02 2.42 1.12
CA ASN A 287 -17.96 1.42 0.61
C ASN A 287 -17.42 -0.03 0.70
N ILE A 288 -16.12 -0.22 0.91
CA ILE A 288 -15.49 -1.53 1.17
C ILE A 288 -15.21 -1.68 2.66
N LYS A 289 -14.66 -0.63 3.27
CA LYS A 289 -14.23 -0.62 4.68
C LYS A 289 -15.42 -0.77 5.63
N ASN A 290 -16.47 0.04 5.47
CA ASN A 290 -17.58 0.06 6.43
C ASN A 290 -18.35 -1.28 6.48
N PRO A 291 -18.71 -1.92 5.34
CA PRO A 291 -19.33 -3.25 5.38
C PRO A 291 -18.42 -4.31 6.01
N PHE A 292 -17.10 -4.21 5.82
CA PHE A 292 -16.16 -5.12 6.46
C PHE A 292 -16.10 -4.95 7.98
N GLU A 293 -16.09 -3.71 8.46
CA GLU A 293 -16.12 -3.39 9.89
C GLU A 293 -17.44 -3.79 10.54
N GLU A 294 -18.56 -3.66 9.82
CA GLU A 294 -19.85 -4.13 10.31
C GLU A 294 -19.85 -5.65 10.52
N GLY A 295 -19.35 -6.42 9.55
CA GLY A 295 -19.25 -7.87 9.71
C GLY A 295 -18.29 -8.29 10.85
N LEU A 296 -17.22 -7.52 11.10
CA LEU A 296 -16.33 -7.77 12.26
C LEU A 296 -17.04 -7.66 13.62
N LYS A 297 -18.18 -6.97 13.72
CA LYS A 297 -18.96 -6.90 14.96
C LYS A 297 -19.58 -8.24 15.33
N TYR A 298 -19.97 -9.03 14.33
CA TYR A 298 -20.65 -10.31 14.48
C TYR A 298 -19.71 -11.52 14.34
N ALA A 299 -18.51 -11.30 13.80
CA ALA A 299 -17.47 -12.32 13.67
C ALA A 299 -17.15 -13.03 14.99
N ASN A 300 -16.75 -14.30 14.89
CA ASN A 300 -16.20 -15.05 16.01
C ASN A 300 -15.04 -14.28 16.67
N ALA A 301 -14.98 -14.26 18.00
CA ALA A 301 -14.06 -13.42 18.76
C ALA A 301 -12.57 -13.62 18.38
N ASP A 302 -12.14 -14.88 18.24
CA ASP A 302 -10.76 -15.21 17.87
C ASP A 302 -10.47 -14.79 16.42
N THR A 303 -11.45 -14.96 15.53
CA THR A 303 -11.35 -14.54 14.12
C THR A 303 -11.29 -13.03 13.98
N LYS A 304 -12.13 -12.29 14.73
CA LYS A 304 -12.10 -10.84 14.79
C LYS A 304 -10.73 -10.34 15.24
N ALA A 305 -10.22 -10.90 16.33
CA ALA A 305 -8.93 -10.51 16.90
C ALA A 305 -7.78 -10.73 15.90
N ILE A 306 -7.72 -11.88 15.23
CA ILE A 306 -6.65 -12.17 14.29
C ILE A 306 -6.74 -11.31 13.03
N LEU A 307 -7.95 -11.07 12.51
CA LEU A 307 -8.15 -10.17 11.36
C LEU A 307 -7.73 -8.75 11.72
N GLN A 308 -8.18 -8.20 12.86
CA GLN A 308 -7.78 -6.86 13.32
C GLN A 308 -6.27 -6.73 13.51
N LYS A 309 -5.60 -7.77 14.01
CA LYS A 309 -4.13 -7.83 14.10
C LYS A 309 -3.49 -7.80 12.71
N GLN A 310 -4.03 -8.56 11.77
CA GLN A 310 -3.52 -8.67 10.40
C GLN A 310 -3.73 -7.39 9.57
N LEU A 311 -4.85 -6.69 9.77
CA LEU A 311 -5.20 -5.46 9.04
C LEU A 311 -4.13 -4.37 9.15
N LYS A 312 -3.46 -4.28 10.32
CA LYS A 312 -2.44 -3.26 10.61
C LYS A 312 -1.28 -3.23 9.61
N HIS A 313 -1.00 -4.36 8.95
CA HIS A 313 0.09 -4.48 7.98
C HIS A 313 -0.37 -5.08 6.64
N THR A 314 -1.67 -5.35 6.48
CA THR A 314 -2.22 -5.79 5.20
C THR A 314 -2.16 -4.66 4.20
N GLN A 315 -1.83 -4.98 2.95
CA GLN A 315 -1.79 -4.03 1.84
C GLN A 315 -2.85 -4.44 0.82
N PHE A 316 -3.56 -3.46 0.29
CA PHE A 316 -4.63 -3.66 -0.67
C PHE A 316 -4.31 -2.97 -1.98
N ALA A 317 -4.88 -3.44 -3.08
CA ALA A 317 -4.80 -2.76 -4.35
C ALA A 317 -6.15 -2.85 -5.08
N LEU A 318 -6.58 -1.71 -5.62
CA LEU A 318 -7.90 -1.46 -6.20
C LEU A 318 -7.79 -0.49 -7.39
N PRO A 319 -8.71 -0.56 -8.36
CA PRO A 319 -9.62 -1.67 -8.62
C PRO A 319 -8.90 -2.79 -9.39
N TYR A 320 -9.25 -4.06 -9.15
CA TYR A 320 -8.81 -5.22 -9.93
C TYR A 320 -10.00 -6.01 -10.46
N GLU A 321 -9.77 -6.78 -11.53
CA GLU A 321 -10.79 -7.65 -12.14
C GLU A 321 -11.15 -8.88 -11.31
N LYS A 322 -10.34 -9.23 -10.31
CA LYS A 322 -10.54 -10.40 -9.44
C LYS A 322 -10.04 -10.14 -8.03
N ASN A 323 -10.80 -10.67 -7.07
CA ASN A 323 -10.37 -10.74 -5.68
C ASN A 323 -9.35 -11.87 -5.56
N SER A 324 -8.18 -11.58 -5.00
CA SER A 324 -7.16 -12.61 -4.75
C SER A 324 -6.02 -12.05 -3.90
N TYR A 325 -5.45 -12.86 -3.02
CA TYR A 325 -4.20 -12.58 -2.36
C TYR A 325 -3.00 -12.91 -3.27
N SER A 326 -2.06 -11.97 -3.40
CA SER A 326 -0.80 -12.20 -4.11
C SER A 326 0.31 -12.64 -3.16
N LYS A 327 0.59 -13.95 -3.11
CA LYS A 327 1.68 -14.53 -2.30
C LYS A 327 3.06 -13.91 -2.59
N THR A 328 3.36 -13.69 -3.88
CA THR A 328 4.64 -13.17 -4.37
C THR A 328 4.91 -11.74 -3.92
N PHE A 329 3.86 -10.92 -3.85
CA PHE A 329 3.96 -9.47 -3.66
C PHE A 329 3.33 -8.98 -2.36
N ASP A 330 2.67 -9.82 -1.58
CA ASP A 330 2.04 -9.52 -0.28
C ASP A 330 0.99 -8.40 -0.29
N TYR A 331 -0.02 -8.54 -1.14
CA TYR A 331 -1.16 -7.64 -1.12
C TYR A 331 -2.41 -8.35 -1.59
N ILE A 332 -3.56 -7.83 -1.18
CA ILE A 332 -4.89 -8.32 -1.56
C ILE A 332 -5.42 -7.44 -2.69
N LYS A 333 -5.73 -8.07 -3.82
CA LYS A 333 -6.45 -7.45 -4.94
C LYS A 333 -7.92 -7.47 -4.61
N LEU A 334 -8.60 -6.35 -4.80
CA LEU A 334 -10.03 -6.23 -4.52
C LEU A 334 -10.77 -5.66 -5.74
N LYS A 335 -11.99 -6.14 -5.94
CA LYS A 335 -13.01 -5.54 -6.79
C LYS A 335 -13.71 -4.39 -6.05
N PRO A 336 -14.31 -3.42 -6.76
CA PRO A 336 -15.07 -2.34 -6.13
C PRO A 336 -16.26 -2.80 -5.28
N ASP A 337 -16.88 -3.93 -5.64
CA ASP A 337 -18.09 -4.53 -5.05
C ASP A 337 -17.79 -5.79 -4.22
N VAL A 338 -16.54 -5.93 -3.75
CA VAL A 338 -16.11 -7.12 -3.03
C VAL A 338 -16.95 -7.39 -1.78
N PRO A 339 -17.50 -8.61 -1.61
CA PRO A 339 -18.21 -8.96 -0.38
C PRO A 339 -17.26 -8.96 0.83
N PRO A 340 -17.70 -8.49 2.02
CA PRO A 340 -16.88 -8.46 3.23
C PRO A 340 -16.24 -9.80 3.59
N SER A 341 -17.01 -10.89 3.46
CA SER A 341 -16.56 -12.25 3.73
C SER A 341 -15.48 -12.74 2.74
N THR A 342 -15.40 -12.14 1.54
CA THR A 342 -14.32 -12.41 0.58
C THR A 342 -13.03 -11.72 1.03
N ILE A 343 -13.08 -10.53 1.61
CA ILE A 343 -11.90 -9.88 2.20
C ILE A 343 -11.31 -10.76 3.32
N ALA A 344 -12.16 -11.27 4.21
CA ALA A 344 -11.75 -12.18 5.28
C ALA A 344 -11.08 -13.46 4.72
N HIS A 345 -11.64 -14.03 3.65
CA HIS A 345 -11.06 -15.17 2.95
C HIS A 345 -9.65 -14.89 2.42
N GLU A 346 -9.47 -13.79 1.66
CA GLU A 346 -8.14 -13.42 1.12
C GLU A 346 -7.13 -13.12 2.23
N MET A 347 -7.58 -12.51 3.31
CA MET A 347 -6.74 -12.28 4.49
C MET A 347 -6.29 -13.59 5.15
N PHE A 348 -7.11 -14.63 5.16
CA PHE A 348 -6.69 -15.91 5.70
C PHE A 348 -5.65 -16.63 4.83
N HIS A 349 -5.67 -16.46 3.50
CA HIS A 349 -4.55 -16.87 2.64
C HIS A 349 -3.26 -16.12 2.98
N GLN A 350 -3.36 -14.82 3.29
CA GLN A 350 -2.21 -14.03 3.72
C GLN A 350 -1.68 -14.50 5.08
N ILE A 351 -2.56 -14.71 6.06
CA ILE A 351 -2.22 -15.20 7.40
C ILE A 351 -1.50 -16.55 7.28
N ASP A 352 -2.01 -17.46 6.45
CA ASP A 352 -1.36 -18.74 6.21
C ASP A 352 0.03 -18.57 5.59
N THR A 353 0.16 -17.77 4.54
CA THR A 353 1.46 -17.49 3.90
C THR A 353 2.49 -16.91 4.88
N GLU A 354 2.06 -16.09 5.83
CA GLU A 354 2.93 -15.45 6.81
C GLU A 354 3.32 -16.37 7.97
N ASN A 355 2.46 -17.32 8.31
CA ASN A 355 2.60 -18.15 9.52
C ASN A 355 2.84 -19.63 9.23
N GLU A 356 2.84 -20.03 7.96
CA GLU A 356 2.99 -21.42 7.50
C GLU A 356 2.02 -22.36 8.23
N ILE A 357 0.74 -21.99 8.24
CA ILE A 357 -0.31 -22.71 8.97
C ILE A 357 -0.61 -24.03 8.28
N VAL A 358 -0.82 -23.97 6.98
CA VAL A 358 -1.14 -25.10 6.14
C VAL A 358 0.12 -25.93 5.95
N LYS A 359 0.01 -27.17 6.42
CA LYS A 359 1.03 -28.21 6.29
C LYS A 359 0.34 -29.50 5.90
N ILE A 360 1.13 -30.51 5.52
CA ILE A 360 0.62 -31.84 5.16
C ILE A 360 -0.27 -32.45 6.26
N GLN A 361 -0.07 -32.08 7.53
CA GLN A 361 -0.93 -32.51 8.64
C GLN A 361 -2.38 -32.03 8.48
N LEU A 362 -2.60 -30.79 8.05
CA LEU A 362 -3.96 -30.25 7.89
C LEU A 362 -4.70 -30.95 6.75
N LEU A 363 -3.99 -31.25 5.65
CA LEU A 363 -4.52 -32.05 4.56
C LEU A 363 -4.98 -33.43 5.04
N LYS A 364 -4.18 -34.11 5.87
CA LYS A 364 -4.54 -35.42 6.45
C LYS A 364 -5.81 -35.33 7.30
N LEU A 365 -5.96 -34.32 8.15
CA LEU A 365 -7.16 -34.14 8.97
C LEU A 365 -8.42 -33.93 8.11
N LEU A 366 -8.30 -33.17 7.01
CA LEU A 366 -9.40 -32.99 6.05
C LEU A 366 -9.75 -34.30 5.32
N GLN A 367 -8.75 -35.11 4.97
CA GLN A 367 -8.96 -36.44 4.37
C GLN A 367 -9.64 -37.40 5.35
N GLU A 368 -9.21 -37.44 6.61
CA GLU A 368 -9.86 -38.22 7.68
C GLU A 368 -11.33 -37.80 7.87
N ASP A 369 -11.60 -36.49 7.82
CA ASP A 369 -12.97 -35.97 7.88
C ASP A 369 -13.82 -36.42 6.68
N TYR A 370 -13.23 -36.38 5.48
CA TYR A 370 -13.87 -36.84 4.26
C TYR A 370 -14.16 -38.35 4.28
N GLU A 371 -13.20 -39.17 4.68
CA GLU A 371 -13.37 -40.62 4.82
C GLU A 371 -14.49 -40.98 5.81
N ARG A 372 -14.58 -40.24 6.91
CA ARG A 372 -15.69 -40.38 7.86
C ARG A 372 -17.04 -40.09 7.19
N ILE A 373 -17.14 -39.00 6.43
CA ILE A 373 -18.37 -38.66 5.69
C ILE A 373 -18.71 -39.75 4.66
N LEU A 374 -17.71 -40.24 3.93
CA LEU A 374 -17.90 -41.30 2.93
C LEU A 374 -18.47 -42.58 3.57
N PHE A 375 -17.95 -42.96 4.74
CA PHE A 375 -18.46 -44.08 5.53
C PHE A 375 -19.91 -43.84 6.01
N LEU A 376 -20.20 -42.68 6.62
CA LEU A 376 -21.53 -42.34 7.15
C LEU A 376 -22.60 -42.23 6.05
N SER A 377 -22.19 -41.79 4.87
CA SER A 377 -23.05 -41.65 3.69
C SER A 377 -23.19 -42.92 2.87
N GLN A 378 -22.46 -43.98 3.20
CA GLN A 378 -22.38 -45.21 2.39
C GLN A 378 -22.00 -44.93 0.93
N GLY A 379 -21.16 -43.90 0.70
CA GLY A 379 -20.77 -43.46 -0.64
C GLY A 379 -21.67 -42.40 -1.28
N ASP A 380 -22.91 -42.20 -0.81
CA ASP A 380 -23.83 -41.19 -1.36
C ASP A 380 -23.89 -39.92 -0.50
N ILE A 381 -22.83 -39.12 -0.64
CA ILE A 381 -22.67 -37.88 0.11
C ILE A 381 -23.78 -36.87 -0.22
N LYS A 382 -24.30 -36.81 -1.45
CA LYS A 382 -25.36 -35.85 -1.83
C LYS A 382 -26.67 -36.16 -1.12
N SER A 383 -27.09 -37.42 -1.11
CA SER A 383 -28.28 -37.84 -0.35
C SER A 383 -28.10 -37.64 1.16
N TYR A 384 -26.90 -37.92 1.66
CA TYR A 384 -26.55 -37.66 3.05
C TYR A 384 -26.67 -36.17 3.42
N LEU A 385 -26.12 -35.27 2.60
CA LEU A 385 -26.25 -33.83 2.80
C LEU A 385 -27.71 -33.36 2.72
N LEU A 386 -28.50 -33.89 1.79
CA LEU A 386 -29.93 -33.56 1.69
C LEU A 386 -30.72 -33.99 2.94
N LYS A 387 -30.39 -35.14 3.52
CA LYS A 387 -31.03 -35.67 4.74
C LYS A 387 -30.66 -34.86 5.98
N HIS A 388 -29.38 -34.52 6.14
CA HIS A 388 -28.86 -33.90 7.37
C HIS A 388 -28.86 -32.36 7.33
N PHE A 389 -28.81 -31.76 6.15
CA PHE A 389 -28.68 -30.31 5.94
C PHE A 389 -29.63 -29.78 4.87
N LYS A 390 -30.88 -30.27 4.86
CA LYS A 390 -31.91 -29.88 3.88
C LYS A 390 -32.03 -28.37 3.70
N ASN A 391 -31.90 -27.60 4.77
CA ASN A 391 -32.00 -26.13 4.75
C ASN A 391 -30.85 -25.44 4.01
N ALA A 392 -29.70 -26.11 3.85
CA ALA A 392 -28.56 -25.61 3.10
C ALA A 392 -28.70 -25.84 1.59
N ILE A 393 -29.50 -26.82 1.17
CA ILE A 393 -29.58 -27.30 -0.21
C ILE A 393 -30.59 -26.50 -1.03
N ILE A 394 -30.21 -26.18 -2.27
CA ILE A 394 -31.05 -25.61 -3.33
C ILE A 394 -30.78 -26.35 -4.65
N TYR A 395 -31.65 -26.16 -5.63
CA TYR A 395 -31.44 -26.71 -6.98
C TYR A 395 -31.39 -25.56 -7.99
N ASN A 396 -30.43 -25.62 -8.91
CA ASN A 396 -30.33 -24.63 -9.98
C ASN A 396 -31.31 -24.92 -11.12
N ALA A 397 -31.35 -24.06 -12.14
CA ALA A 397 -32.24 -24.21 -13.30
C ALA A 397 -32.09 -25.55 -14.07
N ASN A 398 -30.93 -26.20 -13.94
CA ASN A 398 -30.63 -27.50 -14.56
C ASN A 398 -30.91 -28.67 -13.60
N ASN A 399 -31.65 -28.44 -12.51
CA ASN A 399 -31.95 -29.41 -11.46
C ASN A 399 -30.70 -30.04 -10.80
N LYS A 400 -29.55 -29.35 -10.84
CA LYS A 400 -28.35 -29.79 -10.12
C LYS A 400 -28.40 -29.29 -8.68
N MET A 401 -28.07 -30.18 -7.75
CA MET A 401 -27.96 -29.88 -6.32
C MET A 401 -26.83 -28.88 -6.07
N ASN A 402 -27.19 -27.75 -5.47
CA ASN A 402 -26.29 -26.70 -5.01
C ASN A 402 -26.53 -26.42 -3.52
N VAL A 403 -25.67 -25.63 -2.91
CA VAL A 403 -25.93 -25.02 -1.60
C VAL A 403 -26.27 -23.53 -1.73
N LYS A 404 -26.98 -22.97 -0.75
CA LYS A 404 -27.19 -21.52 -0.66
C LYS A 404 -25.83 -20.81 -0.53
N GLU A 405 -25.75 -19.57 -1.00
CA GLU A 405 -24.51 -18.78 -1.05
C GLU A 405 -23.76 -18.74 0.28
N LYS A 406 -24.46 -18.64 1.42
CA LYS A 406 -23.84 -18.62 2.75
C LYS A 406 -23.04 -19.89 3.10
N TYR A 407 -23.28 -21.01 2.42
CA TYR A 407 -22.54 -22.27 2.58
C TYR A 407 -21.46 -22.49 1.51
N ARG A 408 -21.15 -21.48 0.68
CA ARG A 408 -20.18 -21.60 -0.41
C ARG A 408 -18.83 -22.18 0.02
N GLY A 409 -18.37 -21.85 1.23
CA GLY A 409 -17.11 -22.40 1.74
C GLY A 409 -17.14 -23.91 1.97
N ILE A 410 -18.29 -24.47 2.35
CA ILE A 410 -18.47 -25.93 2.46
C ILE A 410 -18.43 -26.59 1.07
N SER A 411 -19.05 -25.94 0.08
CA SER A 411 -18.99 -26.40 -1.32
C SER A 411 -17.57 -26.41 -1.85
N ASP A 412 -16.78 -25.35 -1.61
CA ASP A 412 -15.38 -25.27 -2.04
C ASP A 412 -14.52 -26.39 -1.41
N ILE A 413 -14.73 -26.71 -0.13
CA ILE A 413 -14.04 -27.80 0.56
C ILE A 413 -14.38 -29.16 -0.06
N PHE A 414 -15.66 -29.45 -0.31
CA PHE A 414 -16.04 -30.71 -1.00
C PHE A 414 -15.52 -30.77 -2.43
N SER A 415 -15.61 -29.66 -3.17
CA SER A 415 -15.10 -29.52 -4.53
C SER A 415 -13.63 -29.91 -4.58
N GLY A 416 -12.79 -29.37 -3.69
CA GLY A 416 -11.36 -29.68 -3.71
C GLY A 416 -11.03 -31.09 -3.20
N LEU A 417 -11.72 -31.57 -2.15
CA LEU A 417 -11.51 -32.94 -1.64
C LEU A 417 -11.86 -34.03 -2.65
N THR A 418 -12.80 -33.74 -3.56
CA THR A 418 -13.35 -34.72 -4.50
C THR A 418 -13.01 -34.43 -5.96
N ARG A 419 -12.17 -33.42 -6.24
CA ARG A 419 -11.86 -32.95 -7.60
C ARG A 419 -13.14 -32.72 -8.42
N ASN A 420 -14.05 -31.93 -7.86
CA ASN A 420 -15.36 -31.60 -8.41
C ASN A 420 -16.35 -32.77 -8.60
N ALA A 421 -16.04 -34.00 -8.19
CA ALA A 421 -17.04 -35.08 -8.19
C ALA A 421 -18.26 -34.73 -7.32
N ILE A 422 -18.02 -33.99 -6.22
CA ILE A 422 -19.04 -33.34 -5.40
C ILE A 422 -18.92 -31.83 -5.57
N TYR A 423 -19.51 -31.33 -6.65
CA TYR A 423 -19.72 -29.90 -6.87
C TYR A 423 -21.11 -29.47 -6.38
N LEU A 424 -21.17 -28.49 -5.47
CA LEU A 424 -22.42 -27.97 -4.88
C LEU A 424 -22.66 -26.49 -5.26
N GLY A 425 -22.18 -26.06 -6.43
CA GLY A 425 -22.44 -24.74 -6.99
C GLY A 425 -21.31 -23.72 -6.83
N TYR A 426 -20.36 -23.99 -5.94
CA TYR A 426 -19.15 -23.17 -5.74
C TYR A 426 -17.92 -24.09 -5.69
N GLY A 427 -16.85 -23.68 -6.35
CA GLY A 427 -15.60 -24.43 -6.40
C GLY A 427 -14.57 -23.74 -7.29
N HIS A 428 -13.50 -24.46 -7.58
CA HIS A 428 -12.49 -24.09 -8.56
C HIS A 428 -12.37 -25.18 -9.62
N ASP A 429 -11.79 -24.86 -10.77
CA ASP A 429 -11.55 -25.81 -11.85
C ASP A 429 -10.56 -26.92 -11.43
N ASN A 430 -10.63 -28.08 -12.08
CA ASN A 430 -9.77 -29.22 -11.74
C ASN A 430 -8.28 -28.92 -11.86
N GLU A 431 -7.89 -28.08 -12.82
CA GLU A 431 -6.50 -27.64 -12.99
C GLU A 431 -5.97 -26.99 -11.70
N TYR A 432 -6.78 -26.16 -11.03
CA TYR A 432 -6.37 -25.53 -9.77
C TYR A 432 -6.12 -26.56 -8.66
N TRP A 433 -6.93 -27.61 -8.59
CA TRP A 433 -6.75 -28.67 -7.58
C TRP A 433 -5.53 -29.55 -7.87
N ASP A 434 -5.20 -29.73 -9.15
CA ASP A 434 -4.10 -30.58 -9.61
C ASP A 434 -2.73 -29.87 -9.55
N GLU A 435 -2.70 -28.53 -9.55
CA GLU A 435 -1.46 -27.74 -9.48
C GLU A 435 -0.61 -28.01 -8.22
N ASN A 436 -1.26 -28.21 -7.07
CA ASN A 436 -0.58 -28.47 -5.80
C ASN A 436 -1.51 -29.18 -4.82
N GLU A 437 -1.06 -30.32 -4.27
CA GLU A 437 -1.81 -31.15 -3.33
C GLU A 437 -2.25 -30.42 -2.05
N LEU A 438 -1.55 -29.35 -1.67
CA LEU A 438 -1.91 -28.53 -0.51
C LEU A 438 -2.96 -27.45 -0.82
N ASN A 439 -3.35 -27.23 -2.08
CA ASN A 439 -4.31 -26.19 -2.45
C ASN A 439 -5.65 -26.36 -1.73
N ILE A 440 -6.14 -27.59 -1.56
CA ILE A 440 -7.35 -27.85 -0.77
C ILE A 440 -7.20 -27.45 0.70
N ALA A 441 -6.03 -27.66 1.31
CA ALA A 441 -5.81 -27.25 2.69
C ALA A 441 -5.67 -25.72 2.83
N HIS A 442 -5.06 -25.06 1.85
CA HIS A 442 -5.00 -23.60 1.73
C HIS A 442 -6.41 -23.00 1.59
N GLU A 443 -7.22 -23.56 0.70
CA GLU A 443 -8.60 -23.13 0.51
C GLU A 443 -9.44 -23.39 1.75
N ALA A 444 -9.42 -24.59 2.32
CA ALA A 444 -10.19 -24.92 3.51
C ALA A 444 -9.89 -23.94 4.66
N TRP A 445 -8.60 -23.62 4.89
CA TRP A 445 -8.21 -22.62 5.88
C TRP A 445 -8.79 -21.22 5.59
N ALA A 446 -8.75 -20.77 4.33
CA ALA A 446 -9.34 -19.51 3.93
C ALA A 446 -10.88 -19.51 4.04
N GLN A 447 -11.54 -20.64 3.76
CA GLN A 447 -12.97 -20.81 3.94
C GLN A 447 -13.37 -20.82 5.42
N TYR A 448 -12.55 -21.40 6.31
CA TYR A 448 -12.76 -21.29 7.75
C TYR A 448 -12.82 -19.82 8.17
N GLY A 449 -11.84 -19.01 7.75
CA GLY A 449 -11.82 -17.58 8.05
C GLY A 449 -13.04 -16.82 7.52
N ARG A 450 -13.51 -17.15 6.31
CA ARG A 450 -14.76 -16.62 5.75
C ARG A 450 -15.96 -16.97 6.63
N ILE A 451 -16.11 -18.25 6.97
CA ILE A 451 -17.25 -18.78 7.71
C ILE A 451 -17.30 -18.16 9.10
N THR A 452 -16.17 -18.16 9.83
CA THR A 452 -16.11 -17.61 11.19
C THR A 452 -16.14 -16.09 11.24
N TYR A 453 -15.80 -15.40 10.13
CA TYR A 453 -16.05 -13.97 9.98
C TYR A 453 -17.55 -13.67 9.87
N THR A 454 -18.30 -14.42 9.05
CA THR A 454 -19.76 -14.25 8.99
C THR A 454 -20.47 -14.75 10.24
N ASN A 455 -19.88 -15.76 10.90
CA ASN A 455 -20.33 -16.36 12.14
C ASN A 455 -21.80 -16.84 12.11
N ASP A 456 -22.30 -17.26 10.94
CA ASP A 456 -23.63 -17.85 10.81
C ASP A 456 -23.66 -19.22 11.50
N LYS A 457 -24.58 -19.37 12.47
CA LYS A 457 -24.69 -20.55 13.31
C LYS A 457 -24.91 -21.83 12.52
N GLU A 458 -25.78 -21.81 11.50
CA GLU A 458 -26.10 -23.00 10.72
C GLU A 458 -24.90 -23.43 9.85
N VAL A 459 -24.13 -22.46 9.34
CA VAL A 459 -22.93 -22.74 8.55
C VAL A 459 -21.81 -23.30 9.43
N ILE A 460 -21.64 -22.77 10.64
CA ILE A 460 -20.66 -23.28 11.62
C ILE A 460 -21.02 -24.70 12.05
N GLU A 461 -22.29 -24.96 12.39
CA GLU A 461 -22.74 -26.31 12.79
C GLU A 461 -22.51 -27.32 11.66
N MET A 462 -22.76 -26.93 10.41
CA MET A 462 -22.48 -27.77 9.25
C MET A 462 -20.97 -28.00 9.06
N LEU A 463 -20.13 -26.97 9.20
CA LEU A 463 -18.67 -27.08 9.13
C LEU A 463 -18.13 -28.03 10.21
N GLU A 464 -18.54 -27.84 11.46
CA GLU A 464 -18.10 -28.64 12.61
C GLU A 464 -18.55 -30.10 12.49
N TYR A 465 -19.77 -30.34 12.01
CA TYR A 465 -20.29 -31.69 11.83
C TYR A 465 -19.59 -32.45 10.70
N LEU A 466 -19.35 -31.77 9.57
CA LEU A 466 -18.74 -32.38 8.38
C LEU A 466 -17.21 -32.47 8.50
N PHE A 467 -16.56 -31.48 9.11
CA PHE A 467 -15.10 -31.41 9.18
C PHE A 467 -14.60 -31.14 10.63
N PRO A 468 -14.95 -31.97 11.63
CA PRO A 468 -14.61 -31.76 13.04
C PRO A 468 -13.11 -31.77 13.32
N ASN A 469 -12.31 -32.60 12.64
CA ASN A 469 -10.87 -32.65 12.86
C ASN A 469 -10.20 -31.36 12.34
N PHE A 470 -10.57 -30.96 11.12
CA PHE A 470 -10.17 -29.67 10.55
C PHE A 470 -10.61 -28.49 11.41
N TYR A 471 -11.87 -28.45 11.84
CA TYR A 471 -12.43 -27.36 12.64
C TYR A 471 -11.69 -27.17 13.97
N ARG A 472 -11.43 -28.26 14.70
CA ARG A 472 -10.64 -28.23 15.95
C ARG A 472 -9.21 -27.76 15.73
N TYR A 473 -8.58 -28.24 14.65
CA TYR A 473 -7.24 -27.78 14.28
C TYR A 473 -7.22 -26.29 14.01
N ALA A 474 -8.20 -25.78 13.27
CA ALA A 474 -8.26 -24.37 12.92
C ALA A 474 -8.42 -23.46 14.14
N ILE A 475 -9.30 -23.83 15.09
CA ILE A 475 -9.45 -23.14 16.39
C ILE A 475 -8.12 -23.11 17.15
N MET A 476 -7.46 -24.27 17.28
CA MET A 476 -6.18 -24.36 17.99
C MET A 476 -5.13 -23.46 17.36
N LYS A 477 -5.05 -23.41 16.02
CA LYS A 477 -4.10 -22.57 15.30
C LYS A 477 -4.34 -21.08 15.50
N ILE A 478 -5.59 -20.61 15.40
CA ILE A 478 -5.88 -19.19 15.67
C ILE A 478 -5.51 -18.82 17.10
N LYS A 479 -5.88 -19.64 18.10
CA LYS A 479 -5.55 -19.38 19.50
C LYS A 479 -4.03 -19.29 19.74
N ASN A 480 -3.24 -20.12 19.07
CA ASN A 480 -1.78 -20.03 19.16
C ASN A 480 -1.24 -18.74 18.50
N LEU A 481 -1.79 -18.33 17.35
CA LEU A 481 -1.40 -17.08 16.69
C LEU A 481 -1.74 -15.80 17.48
N LEU A 482 -2.76 -15.87 18.34
CA LEU A 482 -3.14 -14.77 19.22
C LEU A 482 -2.27 -14.67 20.48
N LYS A 483 -1.59 -15.75 20.86
CA LYS A 483 -0.62 -15.78 21.98
C LYS A 483 0.75 -15.23 21.59
N GLU A 484 1.13 -15.38 20.32
CA GLU A 484 2.33 -14.77 19.70
C GLU A 484 2.13 -13.28 19.42
#